data_AF-A0A8S2Y2I5-F1
#
_entry.id   AF-A0A8S2Y2I5-F1
#
_cell.length_a   1.000
_cell.length_b   1.000
_cell.length_c   1.000
_cell.angle_alpha   90.00
_cell.angle_beta   90.00
_cell.angle_gamma   90.00
#
_symmetry.space_group_name_H-M   'P 1'
#
loop_
_entity.id
_entity.type
_entity.pdbx_description
1 polymer ?
#
loop_
_entity_poly.entity_id
_entity_poly.type
_entity_poly.pdbx_seq_one_letter_code
_entity_poly.pdbx_strand_id
1 'polypeptide(L)' 'KPQTPIRPYGISIYHSTRQPFKQDPCNGTQNGGCQHICLLGRATLLTNSYQCRCQSGYRLKSDLKSCE' A
#
# COMPACT_ATOMS: atom_id res chain seq x y z
N LYS A 1 3.78 -45.42 -1.06
CA LYS A 1 4.16 -44.00 -0.88
C LYS A 1 2.99 -43.30 -0.20
N PRO A 2 3.10 -42.84 1.07
CA PRO A 2 1.96 -42.20 1.72
C PRO A 2 1.70 -40.86 1.03
N GLN A 3 0.50 -40.69 0.49
CA GLN A 3 0.03 -39.42 -0.02
C GLN A 3 -0.35 -38.54 1.18
N THR A 4 0.39 -37.45 1.39
CA THR A 4 0.03 -36.43 2.36
C THR A 4 -1.36 -35.86 2.02
N PRO A 5 -2.27 -35.70 3.00
CA PRO A 5 -3.59 -35.15 2.73
C PRO A 5 -3.48 -33.71 2.23
N ILE A 6 -4.22 -33.38 1.17
CA ILE A 6 -4.26 -32.04 0.59
C ILE A 6 -4.81 -31.08 1.65
N ARG A 7 -4.00 -30.10 2.07
CA ARG A 7 -4.37 -29.07 3.04
C ARG A 7 -4.46 -27.72 2.32
N PRO A 8 -5.67 -27.21 2.01
CA PRO A 8 -5.80 -25.88 1.44
C PRO A 8 -5.50 -24.82 2.52
N TYR A 9 -4.63 -23.86 2.21
CA TYR A 9 -4.22 -22.79 3.12
C TYR A 9 -5.04 -21.48 2.96
N GLY A 10 -5.85 -21.38 1.91
CA GLY A 10 -6.69 -20.21 1.66
C GLY A 10 -7.59 -20.36 0.44
N ILE A 11 -8.76 -19.73 0.52
CA ILE A 11 -9.71 -19.59 -0.60
C ILE A 11 -10.02 -18.10 -0.77
N SER A 12 -10.00 -17.62 -2.02
CA SER A 12 -10.25 -16.22 -2.37
C SER A 12 -11.33 -16.13 -3.45
N ILE A 13 -12.20 -15.13 -3.33
CA ILE A 13 -13.27 -14.87 -4.31
C ILE A 13 -12.71 -13.97 -5.42
N TYR A 14 -12.77 -14.45 -6.67
CA TYR A 14 -12.38 -13.67 -7.85
C TYR A 14 -13.62 -13.04 -8.50
N HIS A 15 -13.88 -11.76 -8.16
CA HIS A 15 -14.98 -10.99 -8.74
C HIS A 15 -14.68 -9.48 -8.66
N SER A 16 -15.07 -8.72 -9.69
CA SER A 16 -14.76 -7.27 -9.78
C SER A 16 -15.33 -6.45 -8.62
N THR A 17 -16.48 -6.85 -8.07
CA THR A 17 -17.07 -6.16 -6.90
C THR A 17 -16.28 -6.33 -5.61
N ARG A 18 -15.34 -7.28 -5.54
CA ARG A 18 -14.42 -7.43 -4.40
C ARG A 18 -13.32 -6.35 -4.41
N GLN A 19 -13.01 -5.81 -5.59
CA GLN A 19 -12.00 -4.78 -5.81
C GLN A 19 -12.59 -3.66 -6.67
N PRO A 20 -13.55 -2.89 -6.12
CA PRO A 20 -14.13 -1.78 -6.85
C PRO A 20 -13.07 -0.73 -7.18
N PHE A 21 -13.22 -0.07 -8.34
CA PHE A 21 -12.31 0.99 -8.75
C PHE A 21 -12.33 2.14 -7.74
N LYS A 22 -11.14 2.54 -7.29
CA LYS A 22 -10.89 3.74 -6.50
C LYS A 22 -9.69 4.45 -7.08
N GLN A 23 -9.77 5.77 -7.16
CA GLN A 23 -8.62 6.57 -7.58
C GLN A 23 -7.50 6.42 -6.54
N ASP A 24 -6.31 6.08 -6.98
CA ASP A 24 -5.12 5.99 -6.15
C ASP A 24 -4.56 7.40 -5.88
N PRO A 25 -4.58 7.90 -4.63
CA PRO A 25 -3.97 9.17 -4.24
C PRO A 25 -2.46 9.26 -4.53
N CYS A 26 -1.73 8.15 -4.50
CA CYS A 26 -0.29 8.11 -4.80
C CYS A 26 0.01 8.35 -6.28
N ASN A 27 -0.96 8.12 -7.17
CA ASN A 27 -0.76 8.29 -8.61
C ASN A 27 -0.89 9.76 -9.07
N GLY A 28 -1.33 10.67 -8.20
CA GLY A 28 -1.56 12.08 -8.56
C GLY A 28 -0.28 12.85 -8.92
N THR A 29 0.80 12.70 -8.14
CA THR A 29 2.08 13.40 -8.35
C THR A 29 3.22 12.39 -8.36
N GLN A 30 3.19 11.41 -9.29
CA GLN A 30 4.24 10.38 -9.44
C GLN A 30 4.74 9.81 -8.09
N ASN A 31 4.06 8.81 -7.54
CA ASN A 31 4.31 8.27 -6.20
C ASN A 31 4.03 9.30 -5.07
N GLY A 32 3.07 10.21 -5.26
CA GLY A 32 2.76 11.28 -4.30
C GLY A 32 3.94 12.24 -4.02
N GLY A 33 4.97 12.23 -4.87
CA GLY A 33 6.24 12.91 -4.65
C GLY A 33 7.08 12.29 -3.52
N CYS A 34 6.77 11.07 -3.09
CA CYS A 34 7.56 10.34 -2.11
C CYS A 34 8.85 9.82 -2.76
N GLN A 35 9.98 9.94 -2.06
CA GLN A 35 11.27 9.45 -2.55
C GLN A 35 11.34 7.91 -2.60
N HIS A 36 10.79 7.24 -1.57
CA HIS A 36 10.79 5.79 -1.49
C HIS A 36 9.37 5.22 -1.67
N ILE A 37 8.55 5.22 -0.61
CA ILE A 37 7.28 4.49 -0.59
C ILE A 37 6.13 5.46 -0.33
N CYS A 38 5.08 5.43 -1.17
CA CYS A 38 3.81 6.10 -0.91
C CYS A 38 2.79 5.09 -0.35
N LEU A 39 2.23 5.37 0.83
CA LEU A 39 1.22 4.52 1.47
C LEU A 39 -0.11 5.25 1.56
N LEU A 40 -1.19 4.54 1.23
CA LEU A 40 -2.56 5.04 1.42
C LEU A 40 -2.82 5.28 2.92
N GLY A 41 -3.13 6.52 3.29
CA GLY A 41 -3.47 6.89 4.66
C GLY A 41 -4.92 6.54 5.00
N ARG A 42 -5.24 6.60 6.30
CA ARG A 42 -6.61 6.40 6.77
C ARG A 42 -7.45 7.63 6.43
N ALA A 43 -8.62 7.42 5.83
CA ALA A 43 -9.55 8.46 5.38
C ALA A 43 -10.09 9.40 6.51
N THR A 44 -9.69 9.20 7.77
CA THR A 44 -10.26 9.86 8.95
C THR A 44 -9.54 11.14 9.36
N LEU A 45 -8.39 11.50 8.80
CA LEU A 45 -7.58 12.64 9.27
C LEU A 45 -7.13 13.56 8.12
N LEU A 46 -8.08 14.15 7.39
CA LEU A 46 -7.88 15.03 6.22
C LEU A 46 -7.95 14.25 4.89
N THR A 47 -8.98 14.60 4.12
CA THR A 47 -9.16 14.43 2.66
C THR A 47 -8.12 13.54 1.98
N ASN A 48 -8.47 12.28 1.68
CA ASN A 48 -7.71 11.40 0.76
C ASN A 48 -6.17 11.48 0.88
N SER A 49 -5.63 11.49 2.09
CA SER A 49 -4.22 11.73 2.31
C SER A 49 -3.43 10.43 2.28
N TYR A 50 -2.45 10.34 1.38
CA TYR A 50 -1.38 9.35 1.44
C TYR A 50 -0.27 9.86 2.37
N GLN A 51 0.63 8.97 2.80
CA GLN A 51 1.82 9.32 3.56
C GLN A 51 3.06 8.68 2.93
N CYS A 52 4.16 9.43 2.85
CA CYS A 52 5.44 8.87 2.45
C CYS A 52 6.09 8.09 3.60
N ARG A 53 6.75 6.99 3.26
CA ARG A 53 7.59 6.19 4.14
C ARG A 53 8.92 5.89 3.48
N CYS A 54 9.92 5.68 4.32
CA CYS A 54 11.26 5.30 3.89
C CYS A 54 11.46 3.80 4.02
N GLN A 55 12.30 3.22 3.16
CA GLN A 55 12.77 1.85 3.30
C GLN A 55 13.52 1.69 4.63
N SER A 56 13.62 0.43 5.10
CA SER A 56 14.38 0.10 6.30
C SER A 56 15.82 0.63 6.20
N GLY A 57 16.28 1.29 7.27
CA GLY A 57 17.59 1.94 7.32
C GLY A 57 17.59 3.44 7.05
N TYR A 58 16.46 4.01 6.61
CA TYR A 58 16.30 5.45 6.36
C TYR A 58 15.22 6.05 7.25
N ARG A 59 15.36 7.34 7.56
CA ARG A 59 14.38 8.17 8.25
C ARG A 59 13.74 9.17 7.30
N LEU A 60 12.46 9.43 7.51
CA LEU A 60 11.72 10.45 6.78
C LEU A 60 12.17 11.83 7.25
N LYS A 61 12.52 12.70 6.30
CA LYS A 61 12.86 14.10 6.56
C LYS A 61 11.64 14.91 6.98
N SER A 62 11.88 16.12 7.44
CA SER A 62 10.84 17.09 7.85
C SER A 62 9.96 17.57 6.69
N ASP A 63 10.41 17.41 5.44
CA ASP A 63 9.61 17.68 4.23
C ASP A 63 8.51 16.62 3.98
N LEU A 64 8.48 15.56 4.79
CA LEU A 64 7.53 14.45 4.74
C LEU A 64 7.56 13.65 3.43
N LYS A 65 8.61 13.78 2.62
CA LYS A 65 8.73 13.16 1.29
C LYS A 65 10.08 12.49 1.04
N SER A 66 11.16 13.10 1.48
CA SER A 66 12.52 12.61 1.29
C SER A 66 13.02 11.76 2.46
N CYS A 67 14.05 10.97 2.18
CA CYS A 67 14.63 10.00 3.10
C CYS A 67 16.15 10.24 3.27
N GLU A 68 16.65 10.08 4.50
CA GLU A 68 18.08 10.11 4.88
C GLU A 68 18.46 9.03 5.88
#